data_AF-A0A317SNJ3-F1
#
_entry.id   AF-A0A317SNJ3-F1
#
_cell.length_a   1.000
_cell.length_b   1.000
_cell.length_c   1.000
_cell.angle_alpha   90.00
_cell.angle_beta   90.00
_cell.angle_gamma   90.00
#
_symmetry.space_group_name_H-M   'P 1'
#
loop_
_entity.id
_entity.type
_entity.pdbx_description
1 polymer ?
#
loop_
_entity_poly.entity_id
_entity_poly.type
_entity_poly.pdbx_seq_one_letter_code
_entity_poly.pdbx_strand_id
1 'polypeptide(L)'
;MYTCKYPGGGTGATPNLLATAHPDYEVTVLARDQAKAAAVARKCPHFPTLIGDLDSTALMESARAASDMVLRFANANHIPAANAITHNLRGSYFVDPSTLGKLQGRVYGGIEDVAEITSFPGEERIHRDVDGAVIEEDGENVLE
;
A
#
# COMPACT_ATOMS: atom_id res chain seq x y z
N MET A 1 5.57 -0.72 -3.42
CA MET A 1 5.84 0.56 -4.11
C MET A 1 5.65 1.70 -3.13
N TYR A 2 6.75 2.17 -2.54
CA TYR A 2 6.71 3.23 -1.51
C TYR A 2 6.31 4.54 -2.14
N THR A 3 5.08 4.98 -1.92
CA THR A 3 4.63 6.33 -2.26
C THR A 3 4.83 7.25 -1.07
N CYS A 4 5.77 8.18 -1.19
CA CYS A 4 5.97 9.26 -0.22
C CYS A 4 4.87 10.33 -0.36
N LYS A 5 4.08 10.52 0.70
CA LYS A 5 3.25 11.73 0.89
C LYS A 5 3.80 12.45 2.12
N TYR A 6 4.24 13.71 1.97
CA TYR A 6 4.45 14.59 3.12
C TYR A 6 4.12 16.03 2.75
N PRO A 7 3.00 16.53 3.29
CA PRO A 7 2.93 17.86 3.88
C PRO A 7 2.39 17.73 5.32
N GLY A 8 3.28 17.58 6.31
CA GLY A 8 2.94 17.54 7.74
C GLY A 8 2.29 16.23 8.23
N GLY A 9 3.05 15.40 8.95
CA GLY A 9 2.56 14.20 9.67
C GLY A 9 3.27 12.90 9.25
N GLY A 10 4.12 12.36 10.14
CA GLY A 10 5.14 11.30 9.95
C GLY A 10 4.92 10.16 8.93
N THR A 11 5.86 10.00 7.98
CA THR A 11 6.16 8.71 7.29
C THR A 11 7.51 8.71 6.56
N GLY A 12 8.54 9.35 7.15
CA GLY A 12 9.91 9.31 6.64
C GLY A 12 10.75 8.12 7.14
N ALA A 13 10.10 7.13 7.76
CA ALA A 13 10.74 6.08 8.57
C ALA A 13 10.83 4.72 7.86
N THR A 14 9.92 4.38 6.94
CA THR A 14 9.77 3.00 6.45
C THR A 14 10.91 2.52 5.54
N PRO A 15 11.39 3.29 4.54
CA PRO A 15 12.55 2.86 3.75
C PRO A 15 13.80 2.73 4.62
N ASN A 16 13.99 3.63 5.58
CA ASN A 16 15.13 3.60 6.49
C ASN A 16 15.07 2.38 7.43
N LEU A 17 13.88 2.00 7.88
CA LEU A 17 13.67 0.82 8.72
C LEU A 17 14.00 -0.45 7.96
N LEU A 18 13.59 -0.57 6.70
CA LEU A 18 13.94 -1.72 5.86
C LEU A 18 15.42 -1.77 5.52
N ALA A 19 16.02 -0.63 5.17
CA ALA A 19 17.46 -0.55 4.94
C ALA A 19 18.28 -0.99 6.18
N THR A 20 17.73 -0.79 7.39
CA THR A 20 18.38 -1.19 8.65
C THR A 20 18.10 -2.64 9.02
N ALA A 21 16.85 -3.09 8.90
CA ALA A 21 16.41 -4.41 9.34
C ALA A 21 16.71 -5.52 8.32
N HIS A 22 16.62 -5.20 7.03
CA HIS A 22 16.80 -6.09 5.90
C HIS A 22 17.66 -5.42 4.82
N PRO A 23 18.96 -5.21 5.09
CA PRO A 23 19.88 -4.59 4.13
C PRO A 23 20.11 -5.44 2.87
N ASP A 24 19.74 -6.72 2.93
CA ASP A 24 19.77 -7.69 1.83
C ASP A 24 18.63 -7.49 0.82
N TYR A 25 17.61 -6.69 1.13
CA TYR A 25 16.48 -6.49 0.23
C TYR A 25 16.77 -5.45 -0.85
N GLU A 26 16.38 -5.78 -2.08
CA GLU A 26 16.34 -4.84 -3.19
C GLU A 26 15.04 -4.03 -3.15
N VAL A 27 15.16 -2.74 -2.78
CA VAL A 27 13.99 -1.89 -2.54
C VAL A 27 13.89 -0.76 -3.56
N THR A 28 12.81 -0.75 -4.33
CA THR A 28 12.45 0.35 -5.24
C THR A 28 11.34 1.24 -4.66
N VAL A 29 11.53 2.56 -4.73
CA VAL A 29 10.64 3.58 -4.12
C VAL A 29 9.93 4.41 -5.19
N LEU A 30 8.62 4.67 -5.05
CA LEU A 30 7.88 5.61 -5.90
C LEU A 30 7.85 7.02 -5.26
N ALA A 31 8.66 7.93 -5.78
CA ALA A 31 8.62 9.32 -5.38
C ALA A 31 7.69 10.13 -6.28
N ARG A 32 6.83 10.97 -5.68
CA ARG A 32 5.92 11.85 -6.43
C ARG A 32 6.64 12.81 -7.37
N ASP A 33 7.81 13.27 -6.96
CA ASP A 33 8.57 14.28 -7.66
C ASP A 33 10.07 14.15 -7.33
N GLN A 34 10.88 14.89 -8.07
CA GLN A 34 12.33 14.89 -7.94
C GLN A 34 12.81 15.33 -6.54
N ALA A 35 12.10 16.25 -5.88
CA ALA A 35 12.47 16.72 -4.56
C ALA A 35 12.26 15.64 -3.50
N LYS A 36 11.18 14.85 -3.61
CA LYS A 36 10.94 13.68 -2.77
C LYS A 36 11.93 12.56 -3.08
N ALA A 37 12.26 12.32 -4.34
CA ALA A 37 13.28 11.34 -4.72
C ALA A 37 14.65 11.69 -4.12
N ALA A 38 15.07 12.97 -4.23
CA ALA A 38 16.29 13.45 -3.61
C ALA A 38 16.28 13.29 -2.07
N ALA A 39 15.11 13.45 -1.44
CA ALA A 39 14.98 13.22 0.00
C ALA A 39 15.14 11.74 0.39
N VAL A 40 14.67 10.81 -0.45
CA VAL A 40 14.89 9.38 -0.28
C VAL A 40 16.38 9.05 -0.48
N ALA A 41 16.98 9.52 -1.57
CA ALA A 41 18.39 9.26 -1.89
C ALA A 41 19.36 9.75 -0.79
N ARG A 42 19.06 10.87 -0.12
CA ARG A 42 19.87 11.35 1.02
C ARG A 42 19.85 10.40 2.23
N LYS A 43 18.80 9.61 2.41
CA LYS A 43 18.63 8.69 3.55
C LYS A 43 18.97 7.26 3.21
N CYS A 44 18.55 6.82 2.02
CA CYS A 44 18.69 5.47 1.50
C CYS A 44 19.29 5.56 0.09
N PRO A 45 20.59 5.88 -0.05
CA PRO A 45 21.22 6.09 -1.35
C PRO A 45 21.24 4.84 -2.24
N HIS A 46 21.08 3.65 -1.65
CA HIS A 46 21.05 2.38 -2.36
C HIS A 46 19.67 2.03 -2.94
N PHE A 47 18.62 2.79 -2.60
CA PHE A 47 17.27 2.49 -3.07
C PHE A 47 16.95 3.32 -4.32
N PRO A 48 16.79 2.69 -5.49
CA PRO A 48 16.36 3.39 -6.69
C PRO A 48 14.97 4.00 -6.51
N THR A 49 14.77 5.16 -7.11
CA THR A 49 13.49 5.87 -7.08
C THR A 49 12.87 5.94 -8.46
N LEU A 50 11.64 5.47 -8.61
CA LEU A 50 10.76 5.75 -9.73
C LEU A 50 10.06 7.07 -9.47
N ILE A 51 9.88 7.90 -10.50
CA ILE A 51 9.15 9.17 -10.38
C ILE A 51 7.74 8.98 -10.94
N GLY A 52 6.73 9.22 -10.10
CA GLY A 52 5.32 9.09 -10.45
C GLY A 52 4.41 9.22 -9.23
N ASP A 53 3.10 9.29 -9.48
CA ASP A 53 2.07 9.47 -8.46
C ASP A 53 1.09 8.29 -8.41
N LEU A 54 -0.05 8.48 -7.74
CA LEU A 54 -1.06 7.43 -7.57
C LEU A 54 -1.88 7.16 -8.84
N ASP A 55 -1.77 8.01 -9.85
CA ASP A 55 -2.41 7.85 -11.15
C ASP A 55 -1.45 7.25 -12.20
N SER A 56 -0.17 7.08 -11.82
CA SER A 56 0.85 6.45 -12.65
C SER A 56 0.72 4.92 -12.68
N THR A 57 -0.46 4.40 -13.04
CA THR A 57 -0.85 2.98 -12.96
C THR A 57 0.07 2.06 -13.76
N ALA A 58 0.42 2.41 -15.00
CA ALA A 58 1.34 1.62 -15.81
C ALA A 58 2.74 1.47 -15.18
N LEU A 59 3.23 2.53 -14.50
CA LEU A 59 4.49 2.49 -13.76
C LEU A 59 4.37 1.58 -12.53
N MET A 60 3.22 1.63 -11.84
CA MET A 60 2.94 0.78 -10.69
C MET A 60 2.83 -0.71 -11.06
N GLU A 61 2.14 -1.03 -12.16
CA GLU A 61 2.00 -2.39 -12.67
C GLU A 61 3.35 -2.99 -13.08
N SER A 62 4.17 -2.21 -13.78
CA SER A 62 5.53 -2.61 -14.18
C SER A 62 6.42 -2.86 -12.96
N ALA A 63 6.40 -1.94 -11.98
CA ALA A 63 7.16 -2.10 -10.74
C ALA A 63 6.67 -3.30 -9.91
N ARG A 64 5.35 -3.52 -9.85
CA ARG A 64 4.73 -4.68 -9.21
C ARG A 64 5.18 -5.99 -9.86
N ALA A 65 5.14 -6.08 -11.19
CA ALA A 65 5.53 -7.27 -11.93
C ALA A 65 7.01 -7.64 -11.72
N ALA A 66 7.87 -6.66 -11.43
CA ALA A 66 9.28 -6.86 -11.12
C ALA A 66 9.58 -7.07 -9.63
N SER A 67 8.57 -7.06 -8.75
CA SER A 67 8.75 -7.13 -7.30
C SER A 67 8.12 -8.40 -6.72
N ASP A 68 8.79 -9.06 -5.79
CA ASP A 68 8.22 -10.18 -5.03
C ASP A 68 7.13 -9.71 -4.04
N MET A 69 7.27 -8.48 -3.54
CA MET A 69 6.36 -7.88 -2.56
C MET A 69 6.16 -6.39 -2.82
N VAL A 70 4.91 -5.94 -2.72
CA VAL A 70 4.55 -4.53 -2.88
C VAL A 70 3.95 -3.98 -1.59
N LEU A 71 4.67 -3.05 -0.95
CA LEU A 71 4.15 -2.29 0.18
C LEU A 71 3.60 -0.92 -0.28
N ARG A 72 2.38 -0.56 0.15
CA ARG A 72 1.69 0.69 -0.22
C ARG A 72 1.29 1.46 1.03
N PHE A 73 1.68 2.75 1.12
CA PHE A 73 1.47 3.57 2.32
C PHE A 73 0.95 5.00 2.09
N ALA A 74 0.62 5.45 0.86
CA ALA A 74 0.25 6.86 0.65
C ALA A 74 -1.22 7.21 0.87
N ASN A 75 -2.13 6.44 0.29
CA ASN A 75 -3.56 6.70 0.35
C ASN A 75 -4.27 5.37 0.17
N ALA A 76 -4.94 4.92 1.22
CA ALA A 76 -5.72 3.68 1.19
C ALA A 76 -7.02 3.82 0.36
N ASN A 77 -7.53 5.05 0.14
CA ASN A 77 -8.76 5.32 -0.64
C ASN A 77 -8.51 5.62 -2.14
N HIS A 78 -7.40 5.17 -2.74
CA HIS A 78 -7.13 5.46 -4.16
C HIS A 78 -7.33 4.21 -5.01
N ILE A 79 -8.52 4.06 -5.60
CA ILE A 79 -8.92 2.87 -6.38
C ILE A 79 -7.96 2.59 -7.55
N PRO A 80 -7.58 3.55 -8.42
CA PRO A 80 -6.68 3.25 -9.54
C PRO A 80 -5.33 2.66 -9.10
N ALA A 81 -4.82 3.12 -7.95
CA ALA A 81 -3.58 2.60 -7.39
C ALA A 81 -3.78 1.26 -6.66
N ALA A 82 -5.01 0.94 -6.24
CA ALA A 82 -5.34 -0.37 -5.66
C ALA A 82 -5.27 -1.40 -6.75
N ASN A 83 -6.05 -1.21 -7.80
CA ASN A 83 -6.14 -2.13 -8.92
C ASN A 83 -4.75 -2.35 -9.55
N ALA A 84 -4.00 -1.28 -9.83
CA ALA A 84 -2.65 -1.39 -10.40
C ALA A 84 -1.67 -2.23 -9.55
N ILE A 85 -1.89 -2.31 -8.24
CA ILE A 85 -1.04 -3.08 -7.32
C ILE A 85 -1.63 -4.47 -7.05
N THR A 86 -2.94 -4.61 -6.91
CA THR A 86 -3.60 -5.85 -6.49
C THR A 86 -3.97 -6.77 -7.64
N HIS A 87 -3.96 -6.27 -8.87
CA HIS A 87 -4.21 -7.07 -10.06
C HIS A 87 -3.26 -8.28 -10.08
N ASN A 88 -3.83 -9.48 -9.98
CA ASN A 88 -3.14 -10.77 -9.88
C ASN A 88 -2.20 -10.95 -8.67
N LEU A 89 -2.50 -10.36 -7.49
CA LEU A 89 -1.81 -10.68 -6.23
C LEU A 89 -2.60 -11.70 -5.41
N ARG A 90 -1.92 -12.70 -4.84
CA ARG A 90 -2.49 -13.59 -3.81
C ARG A 90 -2.33 -12.92 -2.44
N GLY A 91 -3.38 -12.28 -1.95
CA GLY A 91 -3.43 -11.63 -0.63
C GLY A 91 -2.85 -10.21 -0.59
N SER A 92 -3.66 -9.23 -0.20
CA SER A 92 -3.28 -7.83 -0.03
C SER A 92 -3.73 -7.29 1.32
N TYR A 93 -2.87 -6.55 2.03
CA TYR A 93 -3.17 -5.95 3.33
C TYR A 93 -3.01 -4.42 3.26
N PHE A 94 -4.09 -3.69 3.58
CA PHE A 94 -4.09 -2.23 3.66
C PHE A 94 -3.99 -1.78 5.11
N VAL A 95 -3.07 -0.85 5.40
CA VAL A 95 -2.89 -0.29 6.75
C VAL A 95 -3.06 1.23 6.68
N ASP A 96 -4.07 1.75 7.37
CA ASP A 96 -4.28 3.19 7.56
C ASP A 96 -3.69 3.65 8.91
N PRO A 97 -2.59 4.43 8.92
CA PRO A 97 -2.00 4.91 10.16
C PRO A 97 -2.83 6.01 10.85
N SER A 98 -3.83 6.60 10.19
CA SER A 98 -4.66 7.68 10.74
C SER A 98 -5.81 7.20 11.64
N THR A 99 -6.14 5.90 11.59
CA THR A 99 -7.21 5.27 12.39
C THR A 99 -6.69 4.51 13.61
N LEU A 100 -5.39 4.56 13.89
CA LEU A 100 -4.80 4.05 15.12
C LEU A 100 -5.41 4.77 16.35
N GLY A 101 -6.42 4.16 16.99
CA GLY A 101 -6.86 4.52 18.35
C GLY A 101 -8.26 5.14 18.52
N LYS A 102 -9.18 5.08 17.55
CA LYS A 102 -10.60 5.40 17.82
C LYS A 102 -11.48 4.15 17.71
N LEU A 103 -11.80 3.58 18.87
CA LEU A 103 -12.61 2.37 19.04
C LEU A 103 -14.09 2.64 18.78
N GLN A 104 -14.67 1.93 17.82
CA GLN A 104 -16.09 1.55 17.87
C GLN A 104 -16.24 0.23 18.64
N GLY A 105 -17.46 -0.08 19.11
CA GLY A 105 -17.74 -1.06 20.17
C GLY A 105 -17.30 -2.52 19.97
N ARG A 106 -16.70 -2.86 18.82
CA ARG A 106 -16.02 -4.15 18.59
C ARG A 106 -14.62 -3.90 18.04
N VAL A 107 -13.64 -4.59 18.63
CA VAL A 107 -12.28 -4.67 18.10
C VAL A 107 -12.26 -5.81 17.08
N TYR A 108 -11.89 -5.48 15.85
CA TYR A 108 -11.61 -6.44 14.79
C TYR A 108 -10.09 -6.60 14.72
N GLY A 109 -9.61 -7.84 14.67
CA GLY A 109 -8.16 -8.07 14.64
C GLY A 109 -7.73 -9.51 14.38
N GLY A 110 -8.66 -10.46 14.35
CA GLY A 110 -8.39 -11.85 14.04
C GLY A 110 -8.70 -12.22 12.59
N ILE A 111 -8.17 -13.35 12.13
CA ILE A 111 -8.48 -13.91 10.80
C ILE A 111 -9.93 -14.41 10.74
N GLU A 112 -10.48 -14.79 11.88
CA GLU A 112 -11.88 -15.16 12.10
C GLU A 112 -12.86 -14.03 11.79
N ASP A 113 -12.42 -12.77 11.87
CA ASP A 113 -13.26 -11.60 11.59
C ASP A 113 -13.37 -11.29 10.08
N VAL A 114 -12.50 -11.89 9.24
CA VAL A 114 -12.34 -11.51 7.83
C VAL A 114 -13.66 -11.62 7.07
N ALA A 115 -14.37 -12.75 7.19
CA ALA A 115 -15.62 -12.99 6.47
C ALA A 115 -16.70 -11.95 6.78
N GLU A 116 -16.77 -11.49 8.03
CA GLU A 116 -17.71 -10.46 8.45
C GLU A 116 -17.29 -9.08 7.94
N ILE A 117 -16.01 -8.72 8.07
CA ILE A 117 -15.48 -7.43 7.60
C ILE A 117 -15.68 -7.28 6.09
N THR A 118 -15.42 -8.34 5.33
CA THR A 118 -15.60 -8.34 3.87
C THR A 118 -17.07 -8.36 3.44
N SER A 119 -18.01 -8.60 4.36
CA SER A 119 -19.46 -8.59 4.06
C SER A 119 -20.11 -7.21 4.23
N PHE A 120 -19.40 -6.21 4.77
CA PHE A 120 -20.01 -4.90 5.04
C PHE A 120 -20.46 -4.16 3.77
N PRO A 121 -21.57 -3.40 3.83
CA PRO A 121 -22.07 -2.62 2.70
C PRO A 121 -21.05 -1.59 2.21
N GLY A 122 -20.94 -1.45 0.88
CA GLY A 122 -19.98 -0.58 0.19
C GLY A 122 -20.03 0.90 0.56
N GLU A 123 -21.20 1.40 0.95
CA GLU A 123 -21.48 2.83 1.06
C GLU A 123 -21.32 3.40 2.48
N GLU A 124 -21.27 2.55 3.50
CA GLU A 124 -21.34 2.97 4.92
C GLU A 124 -19.99 2.97 5.64
N ARG A 125 -18.93 2.45 5.01
CA ARG A 125 -17.61 2.29 5.65
C ARG A 125 -16.46 2.87 4.83
N ILE A 126 -15.61 3.62 5.51
CA ILE A 126 -14.38 4.21 4.96
C ILE A 126 -13.49 3.07 4.43
N HIS A 127 -12.93 3.25 3.23
CA HIS A 127 -12.10 2.30 2.47
C HIS A 127 -12.82 1.09 1.85
N ARG A 128 -14.14 0.92 2.03
CA ARG A 128 -14.84 -0.29 1.55
C ARG A 128 -14.89 -0.40 0.02
N ASP A 129 -14.87 0.73 -0.68
CA ASP A 129 -14.74 0.81 -2.14
C ASP A 129 -13.43 0.21 -2.63
N VAL A 130 -12.32 0.51 -1.95
CA VAL A 130 -11.01 -0.06 -2.24
C VAL A 130 -10.93 -1.52 -1.79
N ASP A 131 -11.46 -1.87 -0.62
CA ASP A 131 -11.54 -3.27 -0.18
C ASP A 131 -12.35 -4.11 -1.20
N GLY A 132 -13.43 -3.55 -1.74
CA GLY A 132 -14.25 -4.17 -2.78
C GLY A 132 -13.44 -4.48 -4.03
N ALA A 133 -12.73 -3.48 -4.55
CA ALA A 133 -11.87 -3.66 -5.72
C ALA A 133 -10.78 -4.73 -5.50
N VAL A 134 -10.24 -4.84 -4.29
CA VAL A 134 -9.21 -5.84 -3.96
C VAL A 134 -9.81 -7.25 -3.90
N ILE A 135 -10.99 -7.39 -3.28
CA ILE A 135 -11.70 -8.67 -3.15
C ILE A 135 -12.18 -9.15 -4.52
N GLU A 136 -12.65 -8.24 -5.38
CA GLU A 136 -13.06 -8.57 -6.75
C GLU A 136 -11.88 -9.09 -7.59
N GLU A 137 -10.71 -8.48 -7.47
CA GLU A 137 -9.47 -8.94 -8.13
C GLU A 137 -8.98 -10.31 -7.59
N ASP A 138 -9.28 -10.66 -6.33
CA ASP A 138 -9.00 -11.98 -5.74
C ASP A 138 -10.08 -13.03 -6.08
N GLY A 139 -11.23 -12.60 -6.62
CA GLY A 139 -12.41 -13.41 -6.92
C GLY A 139 -12.19 -14.54 -7.95
N GLU A 140 -11.08 -14.54 -8.69
CA GLU A 140 -10.66 -15.67 -9.53
C GLU A 140 -9.89 -16.77 -8.77
N ASN A 141 -9.57 -16.59 -7.48
CA ASN A 141 -8.76 -17.52 -6.67
C ASN A 141 -9.45 -18.02 -5.38
N VAL A 142 -10.77 -17.87 -5.26
CA VAL A 142 -11.52 -18.33 -4.09
C VAL A 142 -11.71 -19.86 -4.12
N LEU A 143 -10.74 -20.56 -3.54
CA LEU A 143 -10.80 -21.93 -2.98
C LEU A 143 -10.99 -23.11 -3.97
N GLU A 144 -9.87 -23.70 -4.41
CA GLU A 144 -9.72 -25.17 -4.43
C GLU A 144 -9.02 -25.63 -3.14
#